data_AF-A0A7W2TK52-F1
#
_entry.id   AF-A0A7W2TK52-F1
#
_cell.length_a   1.000
_cell.length_b   1.000
_cell.length_c   1.000
_cell.angle_alpha   90.00
_cell.angle_beta   90.00
_cell.angle_gamma   90.00
#
_symmetry.space_group_name_H-M   'P 1'
#
loop_
_entity.id
_entity.type
_entity.pdbx_description
1 polymer ?
#
loop_
_entity_poly.entity_id
_entity_poly.type
_entity_poly.pdbx_seq_one_letter_code
_entity_poly.pdbx_strand_id
1 'polypeptide(L)'
;MIEKNFITSGRNTIIHKMRKFDLLIINGGHPVVIVSNRGIGIYKGEVPNKKADAKKAYQDVVDVSATDVFGENKTLIFIQALDNKEYKIDYSKVNTGSFIKIHQENYI
;
A
#
# COMPACT_ATOMS: atom_id res chain seq x y z
N MET A 1 2.13 21.61 -8.02
CA MET A 1 1.95 20.60 -6.96
C MET A 1 2.76 19.37 -7.35
N ILE A 2 3.54 18.79 -6.42
CA ILE A 2 4.21 17.51 -6.69
C ILE A 2 3.13 16.43 -6.70
N GLU A 3 2.98 15.72 -7.81
CA GLU A 3 1.98 14.65 -7.93
C GLU A 3 2.33 13.51 -6.96
N LYS A 4 1.33 13.00 -6.22
CA LYS A 4 1.52 11.87 -5.30
C LYS A 4 1.71 10.58 -6.11
N ASN A 5 2.47 9.62 -5.55
CA ASN A 5 2.69 8.31 -6.19
C ASN A 5 1.45 7.38 -6.14
N PHE A 6 0.43 7.81 -5.40
CA PHE A 6 -0.84 7.13 -5.22
C PHE A 6 -1.97 8.15 -5.07
N ILE A 7 -3.20 7.67 -5.22
CA ILE A 7 -4.41 8.37 -4.78
C ILE A 7 -5.20 7.45 -3.87
N THR A 8 -5.98 8.04 -2.97
CA THR A 8 -7.01 7.32 -2.22
C THR A 8 -8.33 7.46 -2.96
N SER A 9 -9.14 6.40 -2.91
CA SER A 9 -10.51 6.36 -3.39
C SER A 9 -11.43 5.97 -2.23
N GLY A 10 -12.74 5.96 -2.48
CA GLY A 10 -13.71 5.47 -1.50
C GLY A 10 -13.45 4.02 -1.09
N ARG A 11 -14.05 3.60 0.03
CA ARG A 11 -14.02 2.20 0.54
C ARG A 11 -12.64 1.66 0.93
N ASN A 12 -11.77 2.49 1.48
CA ASN A 12 -10.41 2.12 1.90
C ASN A 12 -9.52 1.62 0.73
N THR A 13 -9.70 2.19 -0.47
CA THR A 13 -8.91 1.81 -1.65
C THR A 13 -7.76 2.79 -1.88
N ILE A 14 -6.55 2.26 -2.06
CA ILE A 14 -5.36 3.01 -2.49
C ILE A 14 -5.04 2.58 -3.92
N ILE A 15 -4.90 3.54 -4.82
CA ILE A 15 -4.58 3.31 -6.24
C ILE A 15 -3.15 3.76 -6.47
N HIS A 16 -2.28 2.81 -6.82
CA HIS A 16 -0.89 3.11 -7.14
C HIS A 16 -0.77 3.65 -8.57
N LYS A 17 -0.14 4.81 -8.74
CA LYS A 17 -0.06 5.50 -10.04
C LYS A 17 1.34 5.53 -10.67
N MET A 18 2.40 5.29 -9.89
CA MET A 18 3.77 5.61 -10.29
C MET A 18 4.69 4.39 -10.28
N ARG A 19 4.94 3.81 -11.47
CA ARG A 19 5.82 2.62 -11.64
C ARG A 19 7.23 2.75 -11.06
N LYS A 20 7.72 3.97 -10.87
CA LYS A 20 9.08 4.25 -10.40
C LYS A 20 9.25 4.05 -8.90
N PHE A 21 8.18 4.15 -8.11
CA PHE A 21 8.25 4.11 -6.65
C PHE A 21 7.43 2.96 -6.11
N ASP A 22 8.00 2.18 -5.21
CA ASP A 22 7.22 1.20 -4.44
C ASP A 22 6.49 1.91 -3.30
N LEU A 23 5.26 1.49 -3.00
CA LEU A 23 4.52 1.98 -1.84
C LEU A 23 4.75 1.06 -0.64
N LEU A 24 5.12 1.63 0.51
CA LEU A 24 5.16 0.95 1.80
C LEU A 24 3.93 1.33 2.61
N ILE A 25 2.95 0.43 2.67
CA ILE A 25 1.69 0.65 3.39
C ILE A 25 1.90 0.34 4.88
N ILE A 26 1.75 1.36 5.72
CA ILE A 26 1.81 1.27 7.17
C ILE A 26 0.39 1.38 7.72
N ASN A 27 0.04 0.51 8.66
CA ASN A 27 -1.26 0.49 9.33
C ASN A 27 -1.05 0.22 10.83
N GLY A 28 -0.65 1.24 11.58
CA GLY A 28 -0.27 1.10 12.99
C GLY A 28 0.84 0.07 13.21
N GLY A 29 0.65 -0.84 14.17
CA GLY A 29 1.62 -1.90 14.51
C GLY A 29 1.52 -3.18 13.66
N HIS A 30 0.72 -3.17 12.60
CA HIS A 30 0.58 -4.33 11.72
C HIS A 30 1.79 -4.52 10.77
N PRO A 31 1.95 -5.71 10.15
CA PRO A 31 2.98 -5.91 9.15
C PRO A 31 2.88 -4.91 7.99
N VAL A 32 4.02 -4.33 7.61
CA VAL A 32 4.09 -3.41 6.48
C VAL A 32 3.95 -4.18 5.18
N VAL A 33 3.17 -3.63 4.25
CA VAL A 33 2.92 -4.23 2.95
C VAL A 33 3.62 -3.39 1.88
N ILE A 34 4.45 -4.03 1.05
CA ILE A 34 5.07 -3.40 -0.11
C ILE A 34 4.21 -3.63 -1.35
N VAL A 35 3.91 -2.56 -2.08
CA VAL A 35 3.22 -2.57 -3.37
C VAL A 35 4.22 -2.07 -4.41
N SER A 36 4.53 -2.93 -5.38
CA SER A 36 5.44 -2.63 -6.48
C SER A 36 4.71 -2.68 -7.81
N ASN A 37 5.43 -2.36 -8.88
CA ASN A 37 4.94 -2.59 -10.24
C ASN A 37 4.80 -4.08 -10.64
N ARG A 38 5.29 -5.01 -9.82
CA ARG A 38 5.22 -6.46 -10.05
C ARG A 38 4.19 -7.16 -9.16
N GLY A 39 3.49 -6.42 -8.31
CA GLY A 39 2.53 -6.95 -7.35
C GLY A 39 2.86 -6.55 -5.91
N ILE A 40 2.35 -7.33 -4.96
CA ILE A 40 2.31 -6.97 -3.54
C ILE A 40 2.92 -8.07 -2.65
N GLY A 41 3.41 -7.69 -1.48
CA GLY A 41 3.90 -8.65 -0.48
C GLY A 41 4.17 -8.05 0.88
N ILE A 42 4.59 -8.88 1.84
CA ILE A 42 5.03 -8.41 3.15
C ILE A 42 6.42 -7.80 3.02
N TYR A 43 6.58 -6.57 3.48
CA TYR A 43 7.87 -5.91 3.55
C TYR A 43 8.63 -6.34 4.80
N LYS A 44 9.88 -6.77 4.62
CA LYS A 44 10.77 -7.23 5.72
C LYS A 44 11.99 -6.32 5.95
N GLY A 45 12.10 -5.25 5.17
CA GLY A 45 13.20 -4.29 5.31
C GLY A 45 12.91 -3.22 6.35
N GLU A 46 13.86 -2.31 6.52
CA GLU A 46 13.67 -1.13 7.37
C GLU A 46 12.75 -0.12 6.70
N VAL A 47 11.74 0.35 7.45
CA VAL A 47 10.86 1.40 6.99
C VAL A 47 11.59 2.74 7.10
N PRO A 48 11.72 3.52 6.00
CA PRO A 48 12.38 4.81 6.05
C PRO A 48 11.64 5.80 6.96
N ASN A 49 12.33 6.36 7.95
CA ASN A 49 11.75 7.36 8.87
C ASN A 49 11.61 8.76 8.25
N LYS A 50 12.36 9.05 7.18
CA LYS A 50 12.37 10.36 6.52
C LYS A 50 11.95 10.20 5.06
N LYS A 51 11.10 11.12 4.58
CA LYS A 51 10.67 11.17 3.17
C LYS A 51 11.84 11.25 2.17
N ALA A 52 12.94 11.90 2.55
CA ALA A 52 14.12 12.01 1.69
C ALA A 52 14.81 10.65 1.48
N ASP A 53 14.87 9.82 2.53
CA ASP A 53 15.52 8.51 2.47
C ASP A 53 14.64 7.51 1.72
N ALA A 54 13.32 7.55 1.93
CA ALA A 54 12.35 6.81 1.11
C ALA A 54 12.53 7.12 -0.38
N LYS A 55 12.62 8.41 -0.76
CA LYS A 55 12.83 8.82 -2.15
C LYS A 55 14.14 8.30 -2.74
N LYS A 56 15.24 8.30 -1.97
CA LYS A 56 16.53 7.73 -2.42
C LYS A 56 16.43 6.23 -2.67
N ALA A 57 15.61 5.53 -1.88
CA ALA A 57 15.33 4.10 -2.03
C ALA A 57 14.24 3.80 -3.08
N TYR A 58 13.74 4.80 -3.81
CA TYR A 58 12.59 4.66 -4.72
C TYR A 58 11.34 4.11 -4.01
N GLN A 59 11.09 4.59 -2.80
CA GLN A 59 9.94 4.21 -1.98
C GLN A 59 9.11 5.43 -1.60
N ASP A 60 7.83 5.19 -1.34
CA ASP A 60 6.92 6.14 -0.73
C ASP A 60 6.20 5.48 0.45
N VAL A 61 6.25 6.11 1.62
CA VAL A 61 5.65 5.58 2.83
C VAL A 61 4.22 6.11 2.95
N VAL A 62 3.27 5.18 2.95
CA VAL A 62 1.83 5.47 3.01
C VAL A 62 1.29 5.03 4.36
N ASP A 63 1.21 5.97 5.29
CA ASP A 63 0.56 5.75 6.58
C ASP A 63 -0.95 5.88 6.43
N VAL A 64 -1.65 4.77 6.59
CA VAL A 64 -3.10 4.66 6.49
C VAL A 64 -3.82 5.56 7.50
N SER A 65 -3.24 5.73 8.68
CA SER A 65 -3.79 6.56 9.75
C SER A 65 -3.60 8.05 9.52
N ALA A 66 -2.77 8.45 8.55
CA ALA A 66 -2.61 9.85 8.20
C ALA A 66 -3.92 10.43 7.67
N THR A 67 -4.21 11.68 8.06
CA THR A 67 -5.46 12.38 7.72
C THR A 67 -5.64 12.61 6.23
N ASP A 68 -4.55 12.65 5.46
CA ASP A 68 -4.55 12.78 4.00
C ASP A 68 -4.57 11.43 3.26
N VAL A 69 -4.74 10.32 3.99
CA VAL A 69 -4.96 8.97 3.48
C VAL A 69 -6.35 8.48 3.88
N PHE A 70 -6.52 7.94 5.10
CA PHE A 70 -7.83 7.53 5.63
C PHE A 70 -8.13 8.02 7.05
N GLY A 71 -7.15 8.58 7.76
CA GLY A 71 -7.32 9.19 9.10
C GLY A 71 -7.45 8.20 10.26
N GLU A 72 -7.44 6.89 9.99
CA GLU A 72 -7.52 5.84 11.00
C GLU A 72 -6.94 4.52 10.49
N ASN A 73 -6.56 3.64 11.40
CA ASN A 73 -6.18 2.27 11.06
C ASN A 73 -7.37 1.53 10.45
N LYS A 74 -7.11 0.68 9.47
CA LYS A 74 -8.17 -0.08 8.77
C LYS A 74 -7.98 -1.57 8.95
N THR A 75 -9.06 -2.28 9.27
CA THR A 75 -9.06 -3.76 9.23
C THR A 75 -8.91 -4.27 7.80
N LEU A 76 -9.52 -3.58 6.84
CA LEU A 76 -9.56 -3.99 5.44
C LEU A 76 -9.14 -2.84 4.53
N ILE A 77 -8.18 -3.10 3.66
CA ILE A 77 -7.67 -2.17 2.65
C ILE A 77 -7.69 -2.85 1.29
N PHE A 78 -8.01 -2.09 0.25
CA PHE A 78 -7.89 -2.52 -1.14
C PHE A 78 -6.75 -1.76 -1.81
N ILE A 79 -5.93 -2.46 -2.60
CA ILE A 79 -4.84 -1.88 -3.36
C ILE A 79 -5.06 -2.18 -4.83
N GLN A 80 -5.35 -1.16 -5.61
CA GLN A 80 -5.26 -1.26 -7.07
C GLN A 80 -3.79 -1.04 -7.46
N ALA A 81 -3.12 -2.12 -7.85
CA ALA A 81 -1.72 -2.13 -8.19
C ALA A 81 -1.49 -1.96 -9.71
N LEU A 82 -0.23 -1.78 -10.10
CA LEU A 82 0.17 -1.49 -11.48
C LEU A 82 0.29 -2.74 -12.37
N ASP A 83 0.04 -3.92 -11.80
CA ASP A 83 -0.01 -5.22 -12.46
C ASP A 83 -1.44 -5.60 -12.91
N ASN A 84 -2.36 -4.63 -12.98
CA ASN A 84 -3.77 -4.77 -13.36
C ASN A 84 -4.59 -5.65 -12.40
N LYS A 85 -4.15 -5.77 -11.14
CA LYS A 85 -4.86 -6.50 -10.10
C LYS A 85 -5.27 -5.55 -8.98
N GLU A 86 -6.42 -5.86 -8.40
CA GLU A 86 -6.80 -5.30 -7.11
C GLU A 86 -6.56 -6.36 -6.03
N TYR A 87 -5.78 -5.99 -5.02
CA TYR A 87 -5.49 -6.82 -3.87
C TYR A 87 -6.34 -6.40 -2.68
N LYS A 88 -6.79 -7.38 -1.90
CA LYS A 88 -7.41 -7.19 -0.60
C LYS A 88 -6.39 -7.54 0.48
N ILE A 89 -6.17 -6.60 1.40
CA ILE A 89 -5.35 -6.78 2.61
C ILE A 89 -6.30 -6.81 3.80
N ASP A 90 -6.38 -7.94 4.50
CA ASP A 90 -7.22 -8.14 5.67
C ASP A 90 -6.35 -8.29 6.94
N TYR A 91 -6.16 -7.19 7.65
CA TYR A 91 -5.31 -7.14 8.85
C TYR A 91 -5.86 -7.96 10.04
N SER A 92 -7.10 -8.46 9.97
CA SER A 92 -7.60 -9.46 10.93
C SER A 92 -7.06 -10.87 10.66
N LYS A 93 -6.42 -11.09 9.52
CA LYS A 93 -5.95 -12.39 9.01
C LYS A 93 -4.43 -12.47 8.88
N VAL A 94 -3.69 -11.60 9.55
CA VAL A 94 -2.23 -11.63 9.62
C VAL A 94 -1.73 -13.04 9.97
N ASN A 95 -0.62 -13.47 9.36
CA ASN A 95 -0.03 -14.81 9.47
C ASN A 95 -0.87 -15.95 8.87
N THR A 96 -1.92 -15.64 8.10
CA THR A 96 -2.67 -16.65 7.33
C THR A 96 -2.53 -16.42 5.83
N GLY A 97 -2.80 -17.45 5.03
CA GLY A 97 -2.90 -17.32 3.57
C GLY A 97 -4.08 -16.45 3.09
N SER A 98 -4.89 -15.90 4.01
CA SER A 98 -5.94 -14.93 3.68
C SER A 98 -5.57 -13.49 4.00
N PHE A 99 -4.35 -13.23 4.48
CA PHE A 99 -3.90 -11.88 4.79
C PHE A 99 -3.88 -10.98 3.54
N ILE A 100 -3.26 -11.46 2.46
CA ILE A 100 -3.20 -10.77 1.16
C ILE A 100 -3.79 -11.71 0.12
N LYS A 101 -4.83 -11.26 -0.57
CA LYS A 101 -5.46 -12.01 -1.66
C LYS A 101 -5.72 -11.11 -2.84
N ILE A 102 -5.69 -11.68 -4.04
CA ILE A 102 -6.23 -11.02 -5.22
C ILE A 102 -7.76 -10.92 -5.01
N HIS A 103 -8.29 -9.70 -5.07
CA HIS A 103 -9.72 -9.43 -4.99
C HIS A 103 -10.36 -9.49 -6.38
N GLN A 104 -9.70 -8.88 -7.36
CA GLN A 104 -10.15 -8.81 -8.75
C GLN A 104 -8.94 -8.88 -9.70
N GLU A 105 -9.12 -9.54 -10.84
CA GLU A 105 -8.18 -9.56 -11.96
C GLU A 105 -8.76 -8.79 -13.14
N ASN A 106 -7.90 -8.12 -13.93
CA ASN A 106 -8.26 -7.34 -15.11
C ASN A 106 -9.16 -6.13 -14.81
N TYR A 107 -8.72 -5.29 -13.87
CA TYR A 107 -9.36 -3.98 -13.68
C TYR A 107 -8.92 -3.04 -14.81
N ILE A 108 -9.84 -2.76 -15.75
CA ILE A 108 -9.71 -1.73 -16.79
C ILE A 108 -10.80 -0.69 -16.56
#